data_AF-A0A396JI55-F1
#
_entry.id   AF-A0A396JI55-F1
#
_cell.length_a   1.000
_cell.length_b   1.000
_cell.length_c   1.000
_cell.angle_alpha   90.00
_cell.angle_beta   90.00
_cell.angle_gamma   90.00
#
_symmetry.space_group_name_H-M   'P 1'
#
loop_
_entity.id
_entity.type
_entity.pdbx_description
1 polymer ?
#
loop_
_entity_poly.entity_id
_entity_poly.type
_entity_poly.pdbx_seq_one_letter_code
_entity_poly.pdbx_strand_id
1 'polypeptide(L)' 'MWVIRKARNECLFNEGVIRCAELVEEIKVLSWRWSLTRLKIPPCLFYEWVWNPKDCLSR' A
#
# COMPACT_ATOMS: atom_id res chain seq x y z
N MET A 1 -7.39 3.74 -0.32
CA MET A 1 -8.29 4.80 0.23
C MET A 1 -8.53 4.65 1.74
N TRP A 2 -8.76 3.43 2.26
CA TRP A 2 -8.98 3.20 3.71
C TRP A 2 -7.82 3.65 4.62
N VAL A 3 -6.58 3.29 4.29
CA VAL A 3 -5.37 3.63 5.07
C VAL A 3 -5.22 5.14 5.29
N ILE A 4 -5.39 5.94 4.23
CA ILE A 4 -5.31 7.40 4.30
C ILE A 4 -6.42 7.97 5.19
N ARG A 5 -7.65 7.45 5.07
CA ARG A 5 -8.78 7.89 5.89
C ARG A 5 -8.57 7.53 7.37
N LYS A 6 -8.03 6.34 7.66
CA LYS A 6 -7.67 5.92 9.01
C LYS A 6 -6.60 6.83 9.60
N ALA A 7 -5.49 7.04 8.90
CA ALA A 7 -4.41 7.90 9.35
C ALA A 7 -4.86 9.34 9.60
N ARG A 8 -5.67 9.91 8.69
CA ARG A 8 -6.24 11.24 8.90
C ARG A 8 -7.09 11.31 10.17
N ASN A 9 -7.92 10.30 10.44
CA ASN A 9 -8.73 10.27 11.65
C ASN A 9 -7.85 10.12 12.91
N GLU A 10 -6.82 9.30 12.88
CA GLU A 10 -5.87 9.17 14.00
C GLU A 10 -5.14 10.48 14.30
N CYS A 11 -4.69 11.22 13.28
CA CYS A 11 -4.12 12.56 13.49
C CYS A 11 -5.13 13.54 14.11
N LEU A 12 -6.40 13.50 13.69
CA LEU A 12 -7.43 14.44 14.13
C LEU A 12 -7.98 14.12 15.54
N PHE A 13 -8.07 12.85 15.91
CA PHE A 13 -8.75 12.42 17.14
C PHE A 13 -7.80 11.92 18.24
N ASN A 14 -6.55 11.53 17.91
CA ASN A 14 -5.61 10.94 18.87
C ASN A 14 -4.28 11.72 18.98
N GLU A 15 -4.16 12.93 18.42
CA GLU A 15 -2.89 13.71 18.37
C GLU A 15 -1.70 12.89 17.83
N GLY A 16 -1.98 11.85 17.04
CA GLY A 16 -0.96 10.92 16.57
C GLY A 16 -0.06 11.58 15.54
N VAL A 17 1.24 11.66 15.82
CA VAL A 17 2.24 12.00 14.80
C VAL A 17 2.43 10.79 13.90
N ILE A 18 1.69 10.76 12.79
CA ILE A 18 1.85 9.70 11.79
C ILE A 18 3.01 10.07 10.87
N ARG A 19 4.02 9.19 10.83
CA ARG A 19 5.13 9.36 9.90
C ARG A 19 4.65 8.96 8.51
N CYS A 20 4.69 9.91 7.57
CA CYS A 20 4.32 9.65 6.17
C CYS A 20 5.04 8.44 5.58
N ALA A 21 6.28 8.17 6.01
CA ALA A 21 7.03 6.99 5.59
C ALA A 21 6.33 5.67 5.94
N GLU A 22 5.84 5.53 7.17
CA GLU A 22 5.13 4.32 7.62
C GLU A 22 3.81 4.14 6.88
N LEU A 23 3.10 5.26 6.65
CA LEU A 23 1.86 5.26 5.89
C LEU A 23 2.07 4.79 4.44
N VAL A 24 3.14 5.26 3.81
CA VAL A 24 3.50 4.88 2.44
C VAL A 24 3.82 3.38 2.36
N GLU A 25 4.56 2.84 3.33
CA GLU A 25 4.84 1.40 3.38
C GLU A 25 3.56 0.57 3.58
N GLU A 26 2.65 1.00 4.46
CA GLU A 26 1.36 0.32 4.64
C GLU A 26 0.54 0.32 3.33
N ILE A 27 0.52 1.44 2.60
CA ILE A 27 -0.15 1.53 1.29
C ILE A 27 0.50 0.60 0.27
N LYS A 28 1.84 0.53 0.21
CA LYS A 28 2.57 -0.36 -0.71
C LYS A 28 2.21 -1.82 -0.43
N VAL A 29 2.27 -2.28 0.82
CA VAL A 29 1.97 -3.67 1.19
C VAL A 29 0.50 -4.01 0.87
N LEU A 30 -0.43 -3.13 1.20
CA LEU A 30 -1.85 -3.37 0.94
C LEU A 30 -2.18 -3.37 -0.55
N SER A 31 -1.59 -2.46 -1.33
CA SER A 31 -1.79 -2.44 -2.78
C SER A 31 -1.25 -3.71 -3.44
N TRP A 32 -0.08 -4.18 -3.02
CA TRP A 32 0.49 -5.45 -3.48
C TRP A 32 -0.40 -6.65 -3.12
N ARG A 33 -0.80 -6.80 -1.85
CA ARG A 33 -1.70 -7.89 -1.44
C ARG A 33 -3.02 -7.86 -2.18
N TRP A 34 -3.58 -6.67 -2.38
CA TRP A 34 -4.82 -6.51 -3.13
C TRP A 34 -4.64 -6.92 -4.60
N SER A 35 -3.49 -6.57 -5.21
CA SER A 35 -3.17 -6.99 -6.58
C SER A 35 -3.11 -8.51 -6.71
N LEU A 36 -2.43 -9.21 -5.79
CA LEU A 36 -2.31 -10.67 -5.79
C LEU A 36 -3.65 -11.39 -5.62
N THR A 37 -4.54 -10.85 -4.77
CA THR A 37 -5.82 -11.50 -4.46
C THR A 37 -6.91 -11.18 -5.48
N ARG A 38 -6.85 -10.02 -6.14
CA ARG A 38 -7.97 -9.50 -6.97
C ARG A 38 -7.64 -9.40 -8.46
N LEU A 39 -6.38 -9.14 -8.80
CA LEU A 39 -5.95 -9.08 -10.20
C LEU A 39 -5.46 -10.46 -10.60
N LYS A 40 -5.88 -10.95 -11.77
CA LYS A 40 -5.38 -12.20 -12.36
C LYS A 40 -3.96 -12.00 -12.94
N ILE A 41 -3.11 -11.28 -12.24
CA ILE A 41 -1.72 -11.06 -12.62
C ILE A 41 -0.86 -12.21 -12.09
N PRO A 42 0.21 -12.61 -12.79
CA PRO A 42 1.19 -13.53 -12.26
C PRO A 42 1.74 -13.01 -10.92
N PRO A 43 1.92 -13.88 -9.91
CA PRO A 43 2.43 -13.46 -8.63
C PRO A 43 3.81 -12.81 -8.78
N CYS A 44 3.97 -11.65 -8.17
CA CYS A 44 5.24 -10.94 -8.08
C CYS A 44 5.65 -10.77 -6.62
N LEU A 45 6.95 -10.69 -6.37
CA LEU A 45 7.48 -10.47 -5.03
C LEU A 45 7.27 -9.01 -4.63
N PHE A 46 7.11 -8.77 -3.32
CA PHE A 46 6.87 -7.41 -2.81
C PHE A 46 7.99 -6.44 -3.21
N TYR A 47 9.25 -6.89 -3.28
CA TYR A 47 10.34 -6.03 -3.71
C TYR A 47 10.19 -5.59 -5.17
N GLU A 48 9.72 -6.48 -6.07
CA GLU A 48 9.49 -6.16 -7.48
C GLU A 48 8.37 -5.11 -7.59
N TRP A 49 7.31 -5.29 -6.79
CA TRP A 49 6.19 -4.36 -6.72
C TRP A 49 6.61 -2.97 -6.25
N VAL A 50 7.47 -2.88 -5.22
CA VAL A 50 7.98 -1.60 -4.73
C VAL A 50 8.93 -0.94 -5.74
N TRP A 51 9.72 -1.75 -6.45
CA TRP A 51 10.66 -1.28 -7.47
C TRP A 51 9.95 -0.76 -8.72
N ASN A 52 9.10 -1.57 -9.34
CA ASN A 52 8.33 -1.19 -10.52
C ASN A 52 6.97 -1.94 -10.59
N PRO A 53 5.90 -1.36 -10.02
CA PRO A 53 4.60 -1.99 -10.01
C PRO A 53 3.96 -2.07 -11.39
N LYS A 54 4.37 -1.22 -12.36
CA LYS A 54 3.84 -1.29 -13.73
C LYS A 54 4.23 -2.59 -14.40
N ASP A 55 5.48 -3.02 -14.25
CA ASP A 55 5.96 -4.27 -14.81
C ASP A 55 5.20 -5.46 -14.22
N CYS A 56 4.92 -5.43 -12.91
CA CYS A 56 4.11 -6.46 -12.25
C CYS A 56 2.67 -6.52 -12.77
N LEU A 57 2.07 -5.36 -13.06
CA LEU A 57 0.69 -5.26 -13.56
C LEU A 57 0.56 -5.62 -15.05
N SER A 58 1.64 -5.54 -15.82
CA SER A 58 1.65 -5.86 -17.25
C SER A 58 2.05 -7.31 -17.59
N ARG A 59 2.36 -8.13 -16.58
CA ARG A 59 2.69 -9.55 -16.75
C ARG A 59 1.47 -10.42 -17.02
#